data_AF-A0A1W9MA81-F1
#
_entry.id   AF-A0A1W9MA81-F1
#
_cell.length_a   1.000
_cell.length_b   1.000
_cell.length_c   1.000
_cell.angle_alpha   90.00
_cell.angle_beta   90.00
_cell.angle_gamma   90.00
#
_symmetry.space_group_name_H-M   'P 1'
#
loop_
_entity.id
_entity.type
_entity.pdbx_description
1 polymer ?
#
loop_
_entity_poly.entity_id
_entity_poly.type
_entity_poly.pdbx_seq_one_letter_code
_entity_poly.pdbx_strand_id
1 'polypeptide(L)'
;MSQLSISPARASWLCRLGWCLSSCPALLLVTLLTHALHVRLLLGRWPLVYRDDPHTTLLAVHDYALLLLFFLNGAAIPLGLVWGLVTWRLAVISRRTWLGQVALLGLGVTAIAAWGRYDGSGYIAWLLD
;
A
#
# COMPACT_ATOMS: atom_id res chain seq x y z
N MET A 1 -19.15 29.99 13.58
CA MET A 1 -18.20 29.06 12.94
C MET A 1 -17.53 29.81 11.78
N SER A 2 -16.27 30.21 11.91
CA SER A 2 -15.52 30.86 10.83
C SER A 2 -15.21 29.83 9.75
N GLN A 3 -15.71 30.04 8.54
CA GLN A 3 -15.29 29.24 7.39
C GLN A 3 -13.83 29.61 7.07
N LEU A 4 -12.90 28.69 7.33
CA LEU A 4 -11.53 28.80 6.88
C LEU A 4 -11.55 28.86 5.34
N SER A 5 -11.30 30.06 4.79
CA SER A 5 -11.13 30.29 3.36
C SER A 5 -9.84 29.60 2.91
N ILE A 6 -9.95 28.40 2.33
CA ILE A 6 -8.83 27.65 1.76
C ILE A 6 -8.60 28.13 0.33
N SER A 7 -7.35 28.41 -0.03
CA SER A 7 -7.02 28.83 -1.40
C SER A 7 -7.21 27.68 -2.40
N PRO A 8 -7.56 27.97 -3.67
CA PRO A 8 -7.79 26.95 -4.69
C PRO A 8 -6.56 26.05 -4.92
N ALA A 9 -5.36 26.63 -4.85
CA ALA A 9 -4.09 25.90 -4.97
C ALA A 9 -3.95 24.85 -3.86
N ARG A 10 -4.26 25.22 -2.60
CA ARG A 10 -4.23 24.29 -1.46
C ARG A 10 -5.25 23.18 -1.64
N ALA A 11 -6.50 23.49 -2.01
CA ALA A 11 -7.53 22.47 -2.25
C ALA A 11 -7.11 21.45 -3.32
N SER A 12 -6.46 21.91 -4.40
CA SER A 12 -5.97 21.03 -5.47
C SER A 12 -4.82 20.12 -5.02
N TRP A 13 -3.87 20.64 -4.22
CA TRP A 13 -2.76 19.86 -3.68
C TRP A 13 -3.26 18.79 -2.72
N LEU A 14 -4.18 19.18 -1.83
CA LEU A 14 -4.85 18.27 -0.90
C LEU A 14 -5.55 17.14 -1.66
N CYS A 15 -6.32 17.47 -2.71
CA CYS A 15 -6.98 16.46 -3.53
C CYS A 15 -5.99 15.44 -4.14
N ARG A 16 -4.84 15.89 -4.67
CA ARG A 16 -3.80 15.00 -5.22
C ARG A 16 -3.19 14.11 -4.14
N LEU A 17 -2.86 14.68 -2.98
CA LEU A 17 -2.34 13.92 -1.85
C LEU A 17 -3.30 12.81 -1.42
N GLY A 18 -4.60 13.11 -1.37
CA GLY A 18 -5.63 12.12 -1.05
C GLY A 18 -5.67 10.93 -2.02
N TRP A 19 -5.48 11.17 -3.32
CA TRP A 19 -5.39 10.09 -4.31
C TRP A 19 -4.12 9.25 -4.14
N CYS A 20 -2.98 9.88 -3.85
CA CYS A 20 -1.75 9.16 -3.55
C CYS A 20 -1.94 8.23 -2.35
N LEU A 21 -2.42 8.78 -1.22
CA LEU A 21 -2.64 8.02 0.03
C LEU A 21 -3.67 6.89 -0.16
N SER A 22 -4.75 7.15 -0.89
CA SER A 22 -5.79 6.15 -1.13
C SER A 22 -5.31 5.01 -2.03
N SER A 23 -4.29 5.24 -2.86
CA SER A 23 -3.71 4.22 -3.74
C SER A 23 -2.66 3.35 -3.05
N CYS A 24 -2.08 3.80 -1.93
CA CYS A 24 -1.03 3.09 -1.21
C CYS A 24 -1.39 1.64 -0.83
N PRO A 25 -2.60 1.29 -0.35
CA PRO A 25 -2.90 -0.11 -0.06
C PRO A 25 -2.94 -1.00 -1.30
N ALA A 26 -3.38 -0.47 -2.46
CA ALA A 26 -3.33 -1.22 -3.71
C ALA A 26 -1.88 -1.46 -4.17
N LEU A 27 -1.01 -0.44 -4.05
CA LEU A 27 0.41 -0.57 -4.34
C LEU A 27 1.12 -1.54 -3.37
N LEU A 28 0.75 -1.52 -2.09
CA LEU A 28 1.23 -2.47 -1.09
C LEU A 28 0.86 -3.89 -1.47
N LEU A 29 -0.40 -4.13 -1.86
CA LEU A 29 -0.85 -5.45 -2.29
C LEU A 29 -0.06 -5.94 -3.52
N VAL A 30 0.13 -5.11 -4.53
CA VAL A 30 0.95 -5.45 -5.70
C VAL A 30 2.39 -5.78 -5.30
N THR A 31 2.97 -5.00 -4.40
CA THR A 31 4.32 -5.25 -3.87
C THR A 31 4.39 -6.59 -3.15
N LEU A 32 3.41 -6.88 -2.28
CA LEU A 32 3.31 -8.13 -1.53
C LEU A 32 3.17 -9.34 -2.46
N LEU A 33 2.29 -9.26 -3.46
CA LEU A 33 2.10 -10.33 -4.45
C LEU A 33 3.35 -10.55 -5.29
N THR A 34 4.03 -9.47 -5.69
CA THR A 34 5.27 -9.55 -6.46
C THR A 34 6.40 -10.15 -5.64
N HIS A 35 6.54 -9.74 -4.36
CA HIS A 35 7.55 -10.30 -3.47
C HIS A 35 7.26 -11.76 -3.13
N ALA A 36 6.00 -12.14 -2.87
CA ALA A 36 5.61 -13.52 -2.65
C ALA A 36 5.87 -14.40 -3.89
N LEU A 37 5.61 -13.88 -5.09
CA LEU A 37 5.97 -14.57 -6.33
C LEU A 37 7.49 -14.71 -6.47
N HIS A 38 8.24 -13.65 -6.16
CA HIS A 38 9.70 -13.65 -6.20
C HIS A 38 10.31 -14.69 -5.26
N VAL A 39 9.90 -14.72 -3.99
CA VAL A 39 10.35 -15.71 -3.00
C VAL A 39 10.00 -17.13 -3.43
N ARG A 40 8.81 -17.35 -4.00
CA ARG A 40 8.42 -18.67 -4.52
C ARG A 40 9.27 -19.11 -5.72
N LEU A 41 9.63 -18.17 -6.60
CA LEU A 41 10.55 -18.43 -7.71
C LEU A 41 11.95 -18.76 -7.18
N LEU A 42 12.51 -17.94 -6.28
CA LEU A 42 13.82 -18.16 -5.65
C LEU A 42 13.94 -19.52 -4.96
N LEU A 43 12.91 -19.92 -4.21
CA LEU A 43 12.89 -21.21 -3.51
C LEU A 43 12.67 -22.41 -4.45
N GLY A 44 12.57 -22.18 -5.76
CA GLY A 44 12.38 -23.23 -6.78
C GLY A 44 11.03 -23.92 -6.69
N ARG A 45 10.03 -23.28 -6.08
CA ARG A 45 8.72 -23.90 -5.80
C ARG A 45 7.68 -23.66 -6.90
N TRP A 46 8.03 -23.05 -8.04
CA TRP A 46 7.11 -22.77 -9.16
C TRP A 46 7.83 -22.39 -10.48
N PRO A 47 7.32 -22.76 -11.66
CA PRO A 47 7.64 -24.01 -12.37
C PRO A 47 9.11 -24.14 -12.86
N LEU A 48 10.02 -23.24 -12.47
CA LEU A 48 11.45 -23.29 -12.80
C LEU A 48 12.27 -23.33 -11.51
N VAL A 49 13.22 -24.26 -11.42
CA VAL A 49 14.17 -24.32 -10.31
C VAL A 49 15.14 -23.14 -10.47
N TYR A 50 15.10 -22.19 -9.54
CA TYR A 50 16.06 -21.08 -9.49
C TYR A 50 17.47 -21.64 -9.31
N ARG A 51 18.40 -21.19 -10.14
CA ARG A 51 19.75 -21.77 -10.25
C ARG A 51 20.86 -20.83 -9.77
N ASP A 52 20.53 -19.59 -9.45
CA ASP A 52 21.51 -18.60 -8.99
C ASP A 52 21.72 -18.70 -7.47
N ASP A 53 22.93 -18.33 -7.05
CA ASP A 53 23.36 -18.37 -5.65
C ASP A 53 22.52 -17.40 -4.80
N PRO A 54 21.82 -17.86 -3.75
CA PRO A 54 20.99 -17.02 -2.88
C PRO A 54 21.79 -15.97 -2.10
N HIS A 55 23.12 -15.99 -2.15
CA HIS A 55 23.99 -15.06 -1.41
C HIS A 55 24.51 -13.87 -2.23
N THR A 56 23.93 -13.59 -3.41
CA THR A 56 24.34 -12.41 -4.18
C THR A 56 23.93 -11.09 -3.49
N THR A 57 24.84 -10.12 -3.44
CA THR A 57 24.57 -8.80 -2.85
C THR A 57 23.40 -8.06 -3.52
N LEU A 58 23.21 -8.28 -4.83
CA LEU A 58 22.10 -7.70 -5.59
C LEU A 58 20.74 -8.20 -5.07
N LEU A 59 20.65 -9.48 -4.73
CA LEU A 59 19.44 -10.08 -4.19
C LEU A 59 19.12 -9.53 -2.80
N ALA A 60 20.13 -9.40 -1.93
CA ALA A 60 19.95 -8.79 -0.61
C ALA A 60 19.43 -7.35 -0.72
N VAL A 61 20.01 -6.53 -1.61
CA VAL A 61 19.53 -5.16 -1.85
C VAL A 61 18.10 -5.12 -2.37
N HIS A 62 17.74 -6.05 -3.26
CA HIS A 62 16.38 -6.19 -3.79
C HIS A 62 15.37 -6.49 -2.67
N ASP A 63 15.68 -7.45 -1.78
CA ASP A 63 14.83 -7.82 -0.66
C ASP A 63 14.66 -6.66 0.33
N TYR A 64 15.74 -5.94 0.66
CA TYR A 64 15.66 -4.74 1.51
C TYR A 64 14.79 -3.64 0.89
N ALA A 65 14.88 -3.44 -0.43
CA ALA A 65 14.06 -2.45 -1.12
C ALA A 65 12.57 -2.81 -1.04
N LEU A 66 12.21 -4.08 -1.22
CA LEU A 66 10.84 -4.56 -1.10
C LEU A 66 10.31 -4.44 0.34
N LEU A 67 11.14 -4.76 1.34
CA LEU A 67 10.80 -4.60 2.74
C LEU A 67 10.56 -3.13 3.11
N LEU A 68 11.41 -2.21 2.62
CA LEU A 68 11.22 -0.78 2.81
C LEU A 68 9.91 -0.30 2.18
N LEU A 69 9.61 -0.73 0.95
CA LEU A 69 8.35 -0.44 0.28
C LEU A 69 7.14 -0.96 1.08
N PHE A 70 7.25 -2.15 1.67
CA PHE A 70 6.21 -2.69 2.55
C PHE A 70 5.92 -1.76 3.73
N PHE A 71 6.95 -1.35 4.48
CA PHE A 71 6.78 -0.46 5.64
C PHE A 71 6.26 0.93 5.26
N LEU A 72 6.78 1.53 4.19
CA LEU A 72 6.35 2.85 3.72
C LEU A 72 4.87 2.86 3.32
N ASN A 73 4.42 1.83 2.59
CA ASN A 73 3.01 1.75 2.20
C ASN A 73 2.10 1.34 3.37
N GLY A 74 2.60 0.49 4.28
CA GLY A 74 1.88 0.13 5.51
C GLY A 74 1.60 1.35 6.39
N ALA A 75 2.60 2.22 6.58
CA ALA A 75 2.45 3.49 7.30
C ALA A 75 1.52 4.49 6.59
N ALA A 76 1.35 4.38 5.27
CA ALA A 76 0.46 5.26 4.51
C ALA A 76 -1.03 4.94 4.73
N ILE A 77 -1.39 3.73 5.17
CA ILE A 77 -2.79 3.35 5.48
C ILE A 77 -3.38 4.20 6.61
N PRO A 78 -2.78 4.28 7.82
CA PRO A 78 -3.31 5.13 8.89
C PRO A 78 -3.29 6.61 8.49
N LEU A 79 -2.28 7.06 7.74
CA LEU A 79 -2.23 8.42 7.21
C LEU A 79 -3.40 8.70 6.24
N GLY A 80 -3.76 7.76 5.38
CA GLY A 80 -4.92 7.86 4.48
C GLY A 80 -6.26 7.95 5.24
N LEU A 81 -6.40 7.24 6.36
CA LEU A 81 -7.59 7.31 7.22
C LEU A 81 -7.70 8.67 7.91
N VAL A 82 -6.60 9.15 8.52
CA VAL A 82 -6.54 10.47 9.16
C VAL A 82 -6.83 11.57 8.13
N TRP A 83 -6.25 11.44 6.94
CA TRP A 83 -6.49 12.33 5.81
C TRP A 83 -7.97 12.40 5.41
N GLY A 84 -8.62 11.24 5.24
CA GLY A 84 -10.03 11.16 4.90
C GLY A 84 -10.91 11.84 5.95
N LEU A 85 -10.61 11.64 7.23
CA LEU A 85 -11.35 12.27 8.33
C LEU A 85 -11.20 13.80 8.34
N VAL A 86 -9.97 14.31 8.18
CA VAL A 86 -9.68 15.74 8.17
C VAL A 86 -10.36 16.44 6.99
N THR A 87 -10.25 15.87 5.79
CA THR A 87 -10.83 16.47 4.58
C THR A 87 -12.36 16.43 4.56
N TRP A 88 -12.96 15.39 5.14
CA TRP A 88 -14.41 15.35 5.36
C TRP A 88 -14.87 16.47 6.29
N ARG A 89 -14.23 16.60 7.46
CA ARG A 89 -14.61 17.59 8.48
C ARG A 89 -14.46 19.02 7.96
N LEU A 90 -13.40 19.29 7.21
CA LEU A 90 -13.10 20.62 6.69
C LEU A 90 -13.83 20.93 5.36
N ALA A 91 -14.58 19.97 4.80
CA ALA A 91 -15.30 20.10 3.54
C ALA A 91 -14.46 20.68 2.37
N VAL A 92 -13.16 20.37 2.35
CA VAL A 92 -12.19 20.99 1.43
C VAL A 92 -12.26 20.42 0.03
N ILE A 93 -12.75 19.18 -0.09
CA ILE A 93 -12.87 18.46 -1.35
C ILE A 93 -14.31 18.05 -1.59
N SER A 94 -14.69 17.88 -2.86
CA SER A 94 -16.04 17.48 -3.20
C SER A 94 -16.40 16.13 -2.57
N ARG A 95 -17.67 15.97 -2.14
CA ARG A 95 -18.15 14.72 -1.55
C ARG A 95 -17.94 13.52 -2.47
N ARG A 96 -18.09 13.72 -3.79
CA ARG A 96 -17.85 12.67 -4.80
C ARG A 96 -16.39 12.23 -4.83
N THR A 97 -15.46 13.19 -4.81
CA THR A 97 -14.02 12.90 -4.77
C THR A 97 -13.63 12.18 -3.49
N TRP A 98 -14.13 12.67 -2.35
CA TRP A 98 -13.88 12.06 -1.04
C TRP A 98 -14.38 10.61 -0.99
N LEU A 99 -15.61 10.35 -1.47
CA LEU A 99 -16.16 9.00 -1.53
C LEU A 99 -15.30 8.07 -2.40
N GLY A 100 -14.82 8.56 -3.55
CA GLY A 100 -13.92 7.79 -4.41
C GLY A 100 -12.59 7.43 -3.72
N GLN A 101 -12.00 8.38 -2.99
CA GLN A 101 -10.77 8.17 -2.22
C GLN A 101 -10.96 7.13 -1.10
N VAL A 102 -12.02 7.28 -0.31
CA VAL A 102 -12.35 6.34 0.77
C VAL A 102 -12.69 4.95 0.24
N ALA A 103 -13.44 4.86 -0.87
CA ALA A 103 -13.75 3.58 -1.50
C ALA A 103 -12.48 2.87 -1.98
N LEU A 104 -11.57 3.59 -2.64
CA LEU A 104 -10.31 3.01 -3.11
C LEU A 104 -9.43 2.53 -1.93
N LEU A 105 -9.30 3.37 -0.89
CA LEU A 105 -8.57 3.01 0.33
C LEU A 105 -9.17 1.74 0.97
N GLY A 106 -10.50 1.72 1.14
CA GLY A 106 -11.23 0.60 1.74
C GLY A 106 -11.10 -0.70 0.92
N LEU A 107 -11.22 -0.62 -0.40
CA LEU A 107 -11.02 -1.75 -1.30
C LEU A 107 -9.61 -2.33 -1.17
N GLY A 108 -8.58 -1.48 -1.19
CA GLY A 108 -7.21 -1.92 -1.05
C GLY A 108 -6.91 -2.57 0.31
N VAL A 109 -7.37 -1.96 1.41
CA VAL A 109 -7.24 -2.55 2.75
C VAL A 109 -7.96 -3.90 2.86
N THR A 110 -9.19 -3.98 2.33
CA THR A 110 -9.96 -5.23 2.33
C THR A 110 -9.26 -6.32 1.53
N ALA A 111 -8.69 -5.97 0.37
CA ALA A 111 -7.95 -6.91 -0.46
C ALA A 111 -6.67 -7.42 0.24
N ILE A 112 -5.95 -6.57 0.97
CA ILE A 112 -4.80 -7.01 1.80
C ILE A 112 -5.26 -7.95 2.91
N ALA A 113 -6.33 -7.60 3.63
CA ALA A 113 -6.86 -8.43 4.71
C ALA A 113 -7.35 -9.80 4.19
N ALA A 114 -8.01 -9.81 3.03
CA ALA A 114 -8.43 -11.03 2.36
C ALA A 114 -7.22 -11.87 1.94
N TRP A 115 -6.19 -11.25 1.35
CA TRP A 115 -4.95 -11.94 0.98
C TRP A 115 -4.30 -12.60 2.20
N GLY A 116 -4.14 -11.89 3.32
CA GLY A 116 -3.59 -12.48 4.53
C GLY A 116 -4.40 -13.64 5.10
N ARG A 117 -5.73 -13.63 4.92
CA ARG A 117 -6.60 -14.76 5.30
C ARG A 117 -6.48 -15.96 4.37
N TYR A 118 -6.22 -15.73 3.08
CA TYR A 118 -6.10 -16.77 2.06
C TYR A 118 -4.66 -17.17 1.74
N ASP A 119 -3.66 -16.55 2.39
CA ASP A 119 -2.26 -16.92 2.32
C ASP A 119 -2.03 -18.26 3.06
N GLY A 120 -2.45 -19.35 2.42
CA GLY A 120 -2.21 -20.71 2.89
C GLY A 120 -0.73 -21.12 2.85
N SER A 121 0.18 -20.27 2.36
CA SER A 121 1.62 -20.52 2.42
C SER A 121 2.29 -20.04 3.70
N GLY A 122 1.58 -19.30 4.56
CA GLY A 122 2.17 -18.72 5.77
C GLY A 122 3.25 -17.69 5.45
N TYR A 123 3.21 -17.07 4.27
CA TYR A 123 4.20 -16.12 3.83
C TYR A 123 4.21 -14.87 4.72
N ILE A 124 3.05 -14.40 5.18
CA ILE A 124 2.99 -13.32 6.18
C ILE A 124 3.64 -13.74 7.50
N ALA A 125 3.44 -14.98 7.95
CA ALA A 125 4.06 -15.48 9.17
C ALA A 125 5.59 -15.54 9.02
N TRP A 126 6.09 -16.09 7.91
CA TRP A 126 7.51 -16.10 7.58
C TRP A 126 8.13 -14.68 7.46
N LEU A 127 7.37 -13.70 6.96
CA LEU A 127 7.84 -12.32 6.84
C LEU A 127 7.93 -11.59 8.20
N LEU A 128 7.11 -11.99 9.17
CA LEU A 128 6.99 -11.32 10.47
C LEU A 128 7.80 -12.00 11.59
N ASP A 129 8.21 -13.25 11.39
CA ASP A 129 9.13 -14.00 12.26
C ASP A 129 10.60 -13.55 12.05
#